data_AF-A0A946B0W4-F1
#
_entry.id   AF-A0A946B0W4-F1
#
_cell.length_a   1.000
_cell.length_b   1.000
_cell.length_c   1.000
_cell.angle_alpha   90.00
_cell.angle_beta   90.00
_cell.angle_gamma   90.00
#
_symmetry.space_group_name_H-M   'P 1'
#
loop_
_entity.id
_entity.type
_entity.pdbx_description
1 polymer ?
#
loop_
_entity_poly.entity_id
_entity_poly.type
_entity_poly.pdbx_seq_one_letter_code
_entity_poly.pdbx_strand_id
1 'polypeptide(L)'
;MFLSLAVILPEKGESVESWSVDKRFKDNGDKTITDTKTGLMWMKEDSYLHSGHWVNWFKSIQFIKQMNKEGFANEYDWRLPTIDQLTTLYEIDKMNSKVLGKGMNIHIDPIFAKEGSGSIWSIDENG
;
A
#
# COMPACT_ATOMS: atom_id res chain seq x y z
N MET A 1 10.99 -48.68 -17.78
CA MET A 1 11.37 -47.33 -18.26
C MET A 1 10.10 -46.54 -18.49
N PHE A 2 9.60 -45.84 -17.48
CA PHE A 2 8.49 -44.90 -17.60
C PHE A 2 9.06 -43.53 -17.25
N LEU A 3 9.17 -42.66 -18.25
CA LEU A 3 9.56 -41.27 -18.06
C LEU A 3 8.36 -40.53 -17.50
N SER A 4 8.36 -40.27 -16.19
CA SER A 4 7.44 -39.32 -15.58
C SER A 4 7.81 -37.93 -16.09
N LEU A 5 6.99 -37.40 -17.01
CA LEU A 5 7.08 -36.01 -17.43
C LEU A 5 6.62 -35.14 -16.25
N ALA A 6 7.56 -34.71 -15.40
CA ALA A 6 7.29 -33.69 -14.40
C ALA A 6 7.21 -32.34 -15.13
N VAL A 7 5.99 -31.86 -15.37
CA VAL A 7 5.75 -30.47 -15.73
C VAL A 7 5.97 -29.64 -14.47
N ILE A 8 7.10 -28.95 -14.38
CA ILE A 8 7.25 -27.83 -13.45
C ILE A 8 6.35 -26.72 -14.01
N LEU A 9 5.14 -26.61 -13.47
CA LEU A 9 4.40 -25.36 -13.60
C LEU A 9 5.25 -24.28 -12.92
N PRO A 10 5.57 -23.16 -13.57
CA PRO A 10 6.11 -22.04 -12.83
C PRO A 10 5.05 -21.57 -11.84
N GLU A 11 5.21 -21.92 -10.56
CA GLU A 11 4.71 -21.09 -9.46
C GLU A 11 5.48 -19.77 -9.53
N LYS A 12 4.92 -18.79 -10.22
CA LYS A 12 5.30 -17.39 -10.03
C LYS A 12 4.14 -16.54 -10.49
N GLY A 13 3.45 -15.94 -9.52
CA GLY A 13 2.63 -14.78 -9.78
C GLY A 13 3.50 -13.78 -10.53
N GLU A 14 3.20 -13.59 -11.81
CA GLU A 14 3.78 -12.52 -12.59
C GLU A 14 3.40 -11.22 -11.87
N SER A 15 4.39 -10.52 -11.36
CA SER A 15 4.26 -9.12 -10.96
C SER A 15 4.01 -8.33 -12.25
N VAL A 16 2.77 -8.37 -12.73
CA VAL A 16 2.33 -7.55 -13.85
C VAL A 16 2.37 -6.12 -13.33
N GLU A 17 3.35 -5.34 -13.78
CA GLU A 17 3.35 -3.90 -13.56
C GLU A 17 1.97 -3.38 -13.99
N SER A 18 1.18 -2.92 -13.02
CA SER A 18 -0.21 -2.55 -13.24
C SER A 18 -0.38 -1.07 -12.98
N TRP A 19 -1.17 -0.42 -13.82
CA TRP A 19 -1.41 1.02 -13.73
C TRP A 19 -2.84 1.28 -13.32
N SER A 20 -3.03 2.36 -12.56
CA SER A 20 -4.34 2.96 -12.35
C SER A 20 -4.96 3.36 -13.69
N VAL A 21 -6.29 3.44 -13.74
CA VAL A 21 -7.05 3.70 -14.98
C VAL A 21 -6.65 5.04 -15.62
N ASP A 22 -6.39 6.05 -14.80
CA ASP A 22 -5.93 7.38 -15.23
C ASP A 22 -4.40 7.47 -15.41
N LYS A 23 -3.69 6.36 -15.18
CA LYS A 23 -2.23 6.23 -15.25
C LYS A 23 -1.46 7.14 -14.29
N ARG A 24 -2.08 7.65 -13.23
CA ARG A 24 -1.39 8.42 -12.20
C ARG A 24 -0.49 7.55 -11.34
N PHE A 25 -1.01 6.42 -10.90
CA PHE A 25 -0.36 5.46 -10.02
C PHE A 25 0.15 4.24 -10.79
N LYS A 26 1.37 3.82 -10.49
CA LYS A 26 2.01 2.59 -10.97
C LYS A 26 2.21 1.62 -9.80
N ASP A 27 1.72 0.40 -9.93
CA ASP A 27 2.06 -0.71 -9.05
C ASP A 27 3.41 -1.29 -9.47
N ASN A 28 4.36 -1.31 -8.55
CA ASN A 28 5.71 -1.81 -8.80
C ASN A 28 5.81 -3.34 -8.64
N GLY A 29 4.73 -4.00 -8.18
CA GLY A 29 4.69 -5.46 -8.04
C GLY A 29 5.42 -6.00 -6.80
N ASP A 30 5.93 -5.11 -5.95
CA ASP A 30 6.65 -5.39 -4.71
C ASP A 30 5.90 -4.88 -3.46
N LYS A 31 4.58 -4.69 -3.61
CA LYS A 31 3.67 -4.07 -2.63
C LYS A 31 3.88 -2.57 -2.44
N THR A 32 4.55 -1.89 -3.36
CA THR A 32 4.61 -0.43 -3.42
C THR A 32 3.88 0.13 -4.65
N ILE A 33 3.47 1.41 -4.54
CA ILE A 33 2.82 2.17 -5.61
C ILE A 33 3.55 3.49 -5.78
N THR A 34 3.99 3.79 -7.00
CA THR A 34 4.55 5.10 -7.36
C THR A 34 3.45 6.05 -7.83
N ASP A 35 3.34 7.22 -7.20
CA ASP A 35 2.48 8.32 -7.65
C ASP A 35 3.26 9.27 -8.57
N THR A 36 2.98 9.21 -9.86
CA THR A 36 3.68 10.02 -10.88
C THR A 36 3.38 11.52 -10.78
N LYS A 37 2.29 11.92 -10.11
CA LYS A 37 1.91 13.32 -9.94
C LYS A 37 2.74 14.01 -8.86
N THR A 38 3.00 13.32 -7.75
CA THR A 38 3.72 13.87 -6.59
C THR A 38 5.18 13.43 -6.54
N GLY A 39 5.55 12.38 -7.29
CA GLY A 39 6.86 11.74 -7.23
C GLY A 39 7.07 10.92 -5.95
N LEU A 40 6.03 10.71 -5.15
CA LEU A 40 6.09 9.92 -3.93
C LEU A 40 5.85 8.43 -4.22
N MET A 41 6.38 7.59 -3.35
CA MET A 41 6.09 6.16 -3.31
C MET A 41 5.33 5.82 -2.04
N TRP A 42 4.32 4.97 -2.20
CA TRP A 42 3.38 4.59 -1.16
C TRP A 42 3.41 3.09 -0.97
N MET A 43 3.10 2.63 0.23
CA MET A 43 2.74 1.23 0.43
C MET A 43 1.38 0.96 -0.20
N LYS A 44 1.23 -0.22 -0.82
CA LYS A 44 -0.05 -0.66 -1.38
C LYS A 44 -1.07 -0.99 -0.29
N GLU A 45 -0.59 -1.53 0.82
CA GLU A 45 -1.38 -1.88 2.01
C GLU A 45 -1.17 -0.82 3.10
N ASP A 46 -2.22 -0.52 3.86
CA ASP A 46 -2.07 0.32 5.05
C ASP A 46 -1.45 -0.47 6.23
N SER A 47 -1.15 0.23 7.33
CA SER A 47 -0.56 -0.41 8.50
C SER A 47 -1.42 -1.52 9.10
N TYR A 48 -2.75 -1.45 8.96
CA TYR A 48 -3.67 -2.47 9.49
C TYR A 48 -3.61 -3.74 8.65
N LEU A 49 -3.71 -3.61 7.33
CA LEU A 49 -3.60 -4.74 6.40
C LEU A 49 -2.21 -5.40 6.49
N HIS A 50 -1.16 -4.59 6.67
CA HIS A 50 0.20 -5.10 6.79
C HIS A 50 0.46 -5.81 8.14
N SER A 51 -0.01 -5.24 9.26
CA SER A 51 0.27 -5.77 10.60
C SER A 51 -0.81 -6.70 11.16
N GLY A 52 -1.99 -6.74 10.54
CA GLY A 52 -3.17 -7.47 10.99
C GLY A 52 -3.88 -6.87 12.23
N HIS A 53 -3.44 -5.73 12.74
CA HIS A 53 -4.01 -5.11 13.94
C HIS A 53 -3.93 -3.58 13.89
N TRP A 54 -4.72 -2.93 14.75
CA TRP A 54 -4.69 -1.46 14.86
C TRP A 54 -3.38 -0.99 15.48
N VAL A 55 -2.69 -0.13 14.76
CA VAL A 55 -1.44 0.50 15.17
C VAL A 55 -1.79 1.92 15.62
N ASN A 56 -1.38 2.32 16.82
CA ASN A 56 -1.51 3.72 17.26
C ASN A 56 -0.33 4.55 16.74
N TRP A 57 -0.40 5.87 16.87
CA TRP A 57 0.64 6.77 16.37
C TRP A 57 2.06 6.44 16.86
N PHE A 58 2.25 6.15 18.16
CA PHE A 58 3.59 5.77 18.65
C PHE A 58 4.10 4.49 18.01
N LYS A 59 3.23 3.50 17.81
CA LYS A 59 3.58 2.26 17.13
C LYS A 59 3.80 2.46 15.63
N SER A 60 3.17 3.45 14.98
CA SER A 60 3.42 3.73 13.56
C SER A 60 4.85 4.25 13.34
N ILE A 61 5.37 5.06 14.26
CA ILE A 61 6.78 5.49 14.25
C ILE A 61 7.72 4.29 14.39
N GLN A 62 7.42 3.36 15.32
CA GLN A 62 8.23 2.15 15.50
C GLN A 62 8.15 1.24 14.27
N PHE A 63 6.97 1.14 13.67
CA PHE A 63 6.74 0.37 12.45
C PHE A 63 7.61 0.88 11.29
N ILE A 64 7.62 2.19 11.04
CA ILE A 64 8.49 2.81 10.01
C ILE A 64 9.98 2.57 10.33
N LYS A 65 10.40 2.71 11.59
CA LYS A 65 11.80 2.44 11.97
C LYS A 65 12.20 0.99 11.72
N GLN A 66 11.33 0.04 12.05
CA GLN A 66 11.58 -1.37 11.83
C GLN A 66 11.61 -1.70 10.33
N MET A 67 10.69 -1.13 9.56
CA MET A 67 10.63 -1.26 8.12
C MET A 67 11.91 -0.80 7.43
N ASN A 68 12.43 0.37 7.82
CA ASN A 68 13.70 0.88 7.32
C ASN A 68 14.89 0.04 7.77
N LYS A 69 14.82 -0.63 8.91
CA LYS A 69 15.88 -1.56 9.34
C LYS A 69 15.88 -2.84 8.51
N GLU A 70 14.70 -3.30 8.10
CA GLU A 70 14.51 -4.55 7.34
C GLU A 70 14.69 -4.36 5.83
N GLY A 71 14.52 -3.14 5.31
CA GLY A 71 14.64 -2.84 3.89
C GLY A 71 13.39 -3.28 3.11
N PHE A 72 12.20 -2.91 3.58
CA PHE A 72 10.95 -3.25 2.89
C PHE A 72 10.95 -2.74 1.45
N ALA A 73 10.61 -3.62 0.51
CA ALA A 73 10.69 -3.38 -0.93
C ALA A 73 12.09 -2.93 -1.43
N ASN A 74 13.15 -3.32 -0.72
CA ASN A 74 14.54 -2.86 -0.93
C ASN A 74 14.78 -1.36 -0.68
N GLU A 75 13.87 -0.72 0.06
CA GLU A 75 13.96 0.69 0.41
C GLU A 75 14.13 0.88 1.93
N TYR A 76 14.85 1.93 2.31
CA TYR A 76 15.35 2.14 3.67
C TYR A 76 15.02 3.54 4.24
N ASP A 77 14.27 4.35 3.50
CA ASP A 77 13.96 5.75 3.80
C ASP A 77 12.45 6.03 3.93
N TRP A 78 11.66 5.01 4.27
CA TRP A 78 10.24 5.14 4.59
C TRP A 78 10.03 6.16 5.70
N ARG A 79 8.98 6.98 5.56
CA ARG A 79 8.59 8.00 6.53
C ARG A 79 7.07 8.09 6.65
N LEU A 80 6.61 8.62 7.77
CA LEU A 80 5.20 9.02 7.86
C LEU A 80 4.95 10.20 6.91
N PRO A 81 3.85 10.17 6.14
CA PRO A 81 3.50 11.27 5.24
C PRO A 81 3.01 12.49 6.03
N THR A 82 3.06 13.66 5.40
CA THR A 82 2.38 14.86 5.92
C THR A 82 0.88 14.81 5.59
N ILE A 83 0.08 15.63 6.29
CA ILE A 83 -1.35 15.78 5.99
C ILE A 83 -1.53 16.21 4.52
N ASP A 84 -0.75 17.20 4.06
CA ASP A 84 -0.81 17.67 2.67
C ASP A 84 -0.56 16.53 1.68
N GLN A 85 0.43 15.68 1.93
CA GLN A 85 0.72 14.53 1.08
C GLN A 85 -0.44 13.52 1.08
N LEU A 86 -1.01 13.22 2.25
CA LEU A 86 -2.17 12.33 2.37
C LEU A 86 -3.39 12.87 1.60
N THR A 87 -3.64 14.18 1.66
CA THR A 87 -4.79 14.78 0.95
C THR A 87 -4.68 14.62 -0.57
N THR A 88 -3.46 14.46 -1.11
CA THR A 88 -3.29 14.21 -2.56
C THR A 88 -3.80 12.85 -3.02
N LEU A 89 -3.95 11.89 -2.10
CA LEU A 89 -4.50 10.56 -2.39
C LEU A 89 -6.02 10.56 -2.43
N TYR A 90 -6.66 11.52 -1.77
CA TYR A 90 -8.11 11.63 -1.73
C TYR A 90 -8.65 12.15 -3.05
N GLU A 91 -9.52 11.35 -3.68
CA GLU A 91 -10.15 11.68 -4.95
C GLU A 91 -11.65 11.32 -4.86
N ILE A 92 -12.50 12.33 -4.68
CA ILE A 92 -13.95 12.17 -4.44
C ILE A 92 -14.65 11.29 -5.49
N ASP A 93 -14.23 11.39 -6.75
CA ASP A 93 -14.82 10.65 -7.87
C ASP A 93 -14.32 9.21 -7.97
N LYS A 94 -13.29 8.84 -7.20
CA LYS A 94 -12.78 7.48 -7.10
C LYS A 94 -13.38 6.78 -5.88
N MET A 95 -13.56 5.46 -6.01
CA MET A 95 -14.00 4.61 -4.92
C MET A 95 -13.17 3.34 -4.93
N ASN A 96 -12.35 3.15 -3.89
CA ASN A 96 -11.53 1.95 -3.72
C ASN A 96 -12.37 0.82 -3.11
N SER A 97 -12.85 1.02 -1.88
CA SER A 97 -13.67 0.06 -1.14
C SER A 97 -14.49 0.77 -0.06
N LYS A 98 -15.17 -0.02 0.78
CA LYS A 98 -15.72 0.46 2.05
C LYS A 98 -14.77 0.12 3.19
N VAL A 99 -14.74 0.95 4.22
CA VAL A 99 -14.07 0.66 5.48
C VAL A 99 -14.77 -0.52 6.15
N LEU A 100 -13.98 -1.51 6.56
CA LEU A 100 -14.47 -2.71 7.22
C LEU A 100 -15.34 -2.36 8.44
N GLY A 101 -16.57 -2.88 8.48
CA GLY A 101 -17.49 -2.74 9.62
C GLY A 101 -18.14 -1.36 9.83
N LYS A 102 -17.74 -0.31 9.10
CA LYS A 102 -18.29 1.05 9.26
C LYS A 102 -19.12 1.55 8.07
N GLY A 103 -19.00 0.93 6.90
CA GLY A 103 -19.77 1.31 5.71
C GLY A 103 -19.38 2.65 5.08
N MET A 104 -18.33 3.32 5.59
CA MET A 104 -17.77 4.54 5.01
C MET A 104 -17.02 4.20 3.72
N ASN A 105 -17.16 5.03 2.68
CA ASN A 105 -16.44 4.84 1.42
C ASN A 105 -15.00 5.36 1.54
N ILE A 106 -14.05 4.61 1.00
CA ILE A 106 -12.66 5.03 0.84
C ILE A 106 -12.51 5.60 -0.57
N HIS A 107 -12.31 6.91 -0.64
CA HIS A 107 -12.20 7.69 -1.88
C HIS A 107 -10.72 7.86 -2.28
N ILE A 108 -10.07 6.75 -2.60
CA ILE A 108 -8.71 6.72 -3.17
C ILE A 108 -8.73 5.83 -4.43
N ASP A 109 -7.61 5.78 -5.16
CA ASP A 109 -7.52 4.96 -6.35
C ASP A 109 -7.69 3.44 -6.06
N PRO A 110 -8.46 2.68 -6.86
CA PRO A 110 -8.63 1.23 -6.69
C PRO A 110 -7.35 0.39 -6.79
N ILE A 111 -6.23 0.97 -7.25
CA ILE A 111 -4.92 0.31 -7.28
C ILE A 111 -4.36 0.02 -5.87
N PHE A 112 -4.75 0.80 -4.86
CA PHE A 112 -4.42 0.54 -3.47
C PHE A 112 -5.19 -0.68 -2.94
N ALA A 113 -4.66 -1.34 -1.91
CA ALA A 113 -5.31 -2.51 -1.32
C ALA A 113 -6.72 -2.16 -0.79
N LYS A 114 -7.67 -3.07 -1.03
CA LYS A 114 -9.05 -2.93 -0.59
C LYS A 114 -9.18 -3.23 0.89
N GLU A 115 -10.26 -2.73 1.48
CA GLU A 115 -10.65 -3.00 2.88
C GLU A 115 -9.65 -2.47 3.92
N GLY A 116 -8.88 -1.45 3.55
CA GLY A 116 -8.08 -0.70 4.50
C GLY A 116 -8.91 -0.10 5.64
N SER A 117 -8.22 0.25 6.72
CA SER A 117 -8.79 0.82 7.94
C SER A 117 -9.48 2.18 7.72
N GLY A 118 -9.17 2.87 6.62
CA GLY A 118 -9.63 4.23 6.34
C GLY A 118 -9.00 5.28 7.27
N SER A 119 -8.01 4.91 8.08
CA SER A 119 -7.27 5.81 8.96
C SER A 119 -5.77 5.67 8.68
N ILE A 120 -5.13 6.77 8.29
CA ILE A 120 -3.71 6.80 7.95
C ILE A 120 -3.04 7.79 8.90
N TRP A 121 -1.87 7.43 9.43
CA TRP A 121 -1.11 8.28 10.33
C TRP A 121 -0.30 9.31 9.56
N SER A 122 -0.37 10.57 9.97
CA SER A 122 0.51 11.64 9.48
C SER A 122 1.63 11.93 10.49
N ILE A 123 2.69 12.58 10.02
CA ILE A 123 3.75 13.12 10.89
C ILE A 123 3.31 14.40 11.64
N ASP A 124 2.31 15.11 11.13
CA ASP A 124 1.95 16.46 11.59
C ASP A 124 1.02 16.48 12.82
N GLU A 125 0.44 15.36 13.22
CA GLU A 125 -0.43 15.28 14.40
C GLU A 125 0.00 14.19 15.38
N ASN A 126 0.16 14.58 16.65
CA ASN A 126 -0.15 13.69 17.77
C ASN A 126 -1.67 13.48 17.73
N GLY A 127 -2.10 12.23 17.49
CA GLY A 127 -3.52 11.88 17.38
C GLY A 127 -4.38 12.20 18.59
#